data_AF-A0A6N7D426-F1
#
_entry.id   AF-A0A6N7D426-F1
#
_cell.length_a   1.000
_cell.length_b   1.000
_cell.length_c   1.000
_cell.angle_alpha   90.00
_cell.angle_beta   90.00
_cell.angle_gamma   90.00
#
_symmetry.space_group_name_H-M   'P 1'
#
loop_
_entity.id
_entity.type
_entity.pdbx_description
1 polymer ?
#
loop_
_entity_poly.entity_id
_entity_poly.type
_entity_poly.pdbx_seq_one_letter_code
_entity_poly.pdbx_strand_id
1 'polypeptide(L)'
;MSNAAEFALSQTVENLYADHHGWLVGWLRRRLGDRADAADLAQDTFLRLLVKPAARRLDNLAETRAYLRTVADHLCIDLWRRRQVEQAWADTLAT
;
A
#
# COMPACT_ATOMS: atom_id res chain seq x y z
N MET A 1 -22.56 14.11 -17.99
CA MET A 1 -22.44 12.67 -17.70
C MET A 1 -21.12 12.29 -17.02
N SER A 2 -20.14 13.20 -16.84
CA SER A 2 -18.86 12.89 -16.18
C SER A 2 -18.92 12.78 -14.65
N ASN A 3 -19.79 13.53 -13.97
CA ASN A 3 -19.84 13.57 -12.49
C ASN A 3 -20.34 12.25 -11.85
N ALA A 4 -21.23 11.52 -12.51
CA ALA A 4 -21.80 10.27 -11.98
C ALA A 4 -20.79 9.10 -12.01
N ALA A 5 -19.95 9.03 -13.04
CA ALA A 5 -18.89 8.01 -13.14
C ALA A 5 -17.76 8.28 -12.14
N GLU A 6 -17.45 9.55 -11.91
CA GLU A 6 -16.45 9.99 -10.93
C GLU A 6 -16.90 9.70 -9.49
N PHE A 7 -18.17 9.98 -9.16
CA PHE A 7 -18.77 9.58 -7.89
C PHE A 7 -18.81 8.06 -7.68
N ALA A 8 -19.18 7.29 -8.70
CA ALA A 8 -19.21 5.82 -8.62
C ALA A 8 -17.81 5.21 -8.40
N LEU A 9 -16.78 5.79 -9.02
CA LEU A 9 -15.39 5.41 -8.78
C LEU A 9 -14.97 5.75 -7.35
N SER A 10 -15.27 6.96 -6.85
CA SER A 10 -15.00 7.36 -5.46
C SER A 10 -15.64 6.39 -4.46
N GLN A 11 -16.92 6.04 -4.66
CA GLN A 11 -17.63 5.12 -3.78
C GLN A 11 -17.05 3.70 -3.82
N THR A 12 -16.63 3.23 -4.99
CA THR A 12 -15.99 1.91 -5.16
C THR A 12 -14.66 1.85 -4.40
N VAL A 13 -13.88 2.94 -4.48
CA VAL A 13 -12.60 3.05 -3.79
C VAL A 13 -12.81 3.14 -2.28
N GLU A 14 -13.77 3.93 -1.81
CA GLU A 14 -14.08 4.03 -0.37
C GLU A 14 -14.41 2.66 0.22
N ASN A 15 -15.21 1.86 -0.49
CA ASN A 15 -15.55 0.49 -0.06
C ASN A 15 -14.31 -0.40 -0.04
N LEU A 16 -13.48 -0.37 -1.10
CA LEU A 16 -12.22 -1.12 -1.14
C LEU A 16 -11.28 -0.71 -0.01
N TYR A 17 -11.20 0.59 0.31
CA TYR A 17 -10.39 1.06 1.42
C TYR A 17 -10.93 0.53 2.75
N ALA A 18 -12.22 0.70 3.02
CA ALA A 18 -12.85 0.23 4.27
C ALA A 18 -12.68 -1.30 4.47
N ASP A 19 -12.88 -2.09 3.42
CA ASP A 19 -12.87 -3.56 3.49
C ASP A 19 -11.47 -4.16 3.63
N HIS A 20 -10.44 -3.47 3.13
CA HIS A 20 -9.09 -4.03 3.02
C HIS A 20 -8.02 -3.32 3.84
N HIS A 21 -8.21 -2.06 4.23
CA HIS A 21 -7.19 -1.27 4.92
C HIS A 21 -6.78 -1.88 6.26
N GLY A 22 -7.74 -2.23 7.11
CA GLY A 22 -7.45 -2.82 8.42
C GLY A 22 -6.70 -4.16 8.32
N TRP A 23 -7.08 -4.99 7.35
CA TRP A 23 -6.38 -6.25 7.07
C TRP A 23 -4.95 -6.01 6.59
N LEU A 24 -4.74 -5.09 5.66
CA LEU A 24 -3.44 -4.79 5.08
C LEU A 24 -2.48 -4.21 6.13
N VAL A 25 -2.96 -3.27 6.95
CA VAL A 25 -2.22 -2.72 8.09
C VAL A 25 -1.83 -3.84 9.06
N GLY A 26 -2.76 -4.74 9.42
CA GLY A 26 -2.46 -5.87 10.30
C GLY A 26 -1.45 -6.86 9.71
N TRP A 27 -1.43 -7.04 8.38
CA TRP A 27 -0.44 -7.84 7.68
C TRP A 27 0.94 -7.15 7.62
N LEU A 28 0.98 -5.85 7.31
CA LEU A 28 2.21 -5.03 7.29
C LEU A 28 2.85 -4.93 8.67
N ARG A 29 2.06 -4.74 9.73
CA ARG A 29 2.57 -4.67 11.11
C ARG A 29 3.30 -5.94 11.52
N ARG A 30 2.79 -7.12 11.14
CA ARG A 30 3.48 -8.40 11.39
C ARG A 30 4.80 -8.53 10.64
N ARG A 31 4.95 -7.83 9.52
CA ARG A 31 6.15 -7.88 8.67
C ARG A 31 7.20 -6.84 9.06
N LEU A 32 6.78 -5.66 9.48
CA LEU A 32 7.66 -4.52 9.75
C LEU A 32 7.99 -4.33 11.23
N GLY A 33 7.14 -4.82 12.13
CA GLY A 33 7.27 -4.60 13.58
C GLY A 33 6.91 -3.18 14.04
N ASP A 34 6.91 -2.19 13.14
CA ASP A 34 6.53 -0.81 13.43
C ASP A 34 5.10 -0.47 12.98
N ARG A 35 4.41 0.38 13.76
CA ARG A 35 3.04 0.80 13.46
C ARG A 35 2.96 1.92 12.44
N ALA A 36 3.88 2.88 12.50
CA ALA A 36 3.86 4.06 11.63
C ALA A 36 4.18 3.66 10.19
N ASP A 37 5.28 2.92 9.98
CA ASP A 37 5.66 2.40 8.67
C ASP A 37 4.52 1.58 8.04
N ALA A 38 3.85 0.75 8.85
CA ALA A 38 2.76 -0.08 8.36
C ALA A 38 1.54 0.73 7.91
N ALA A 39 1.25 1.85 8.58
CA ALA A 39 0.17 2.75 8.17
C ALA A 39 0.54 3.50 6.89
N ASP A 40 1.78 4.01 6.81
CA ASP A 40 2.27 4.74 5.64
C ASP A 40 2.32 3.85 4.39
N LEU A 41 2.85 2.64 4.51
CA LEU A 41 2.91 1.66 3.43
C LEU A 41 1.53 1.17 2.98
N ALA A 42 0.58 1.05 3.91
CA ALA A 42 -0.80 0.75 3.55
C ALA A 42 -1.39 1.90 2.72
N GLN A 43 -1.21 3.15 3.17
CA GLN A 43 -1.70 4.33 2.46
C GLN A 43 -1.10 4.43 1.05
N ASP A 44 0.22 4.28 0.91
CA ASP A 44 0.91 4.27 -0.38
C ASP A 44 0.39 3.18 -1.32
N THR A 45 0.04 2.01 -0.77
CA THR A 45 -0.54 0.91 -1.53
C THR A 45 -1.92 1.30 -2.10
N PHE A 46 -2.78 1.93 -1.30
CA PHE A 46 -4.10 2.40 -1.76
C PHE A 46 -3.99 3.58 -2.72
N LEU A 47 -3.04 4.50 -2.53
CA LEU A 47 -2.78 5.58 -3.48
C LEU A 47 -2.36 5.04 -4.85
N ARG A 48 -1.53 3.98 -4.88
CA ARG A 48 -1.16 3.31 -6.14
C ARG A 48 -2.34 2.63 -6.83
N LEU A 49 -3.28 2.09 -6.06
CA LEU A 49 -4.54 1.55 -6.57
C LEU A 49 -5.41 2.68 -7.19
N LEU A 50 -5.48 3.82 -6.50
CA LEU A 50 -6.23 5.01 -6.89
C LEU A 50 -5.74 5.72 -8.15
N VAL A 51 -4.43 5.75 -8.37
CA VAL A 51 -3.84 6.42 -9.55
C VAL A 51 -4.00 5.58 -10.83
N LYS A 52 -4.20 4.27 -10.70
CA LYS A 52 -4.44 3.38 -11.86
C LYS A 52 -5.66 2.45 -11.69
N PRO A 53 -6.89 2.98 -11.47
CA PRO A 53 -8.08 2.16 -11.27
C PRO A 53 -8.60 1.57 -12.60
N ALA A 54 -8.62 2.40 -13.65
CA ALA A 54 -9.24 2.08 -14.94
C ALA A 54 -8.56 0.93 -15.70
N ALA A 55 -7.32 0.58 -15.34
CA ALA A 55 -6.60 -0.53 -15.95
C ALA A 55 -6.91 -1.89 -15.31
N ARG A 56 -7.67 -1.93 -14.20
CA ARG A 56 -7.81 -3.15 -13.39
C ARG A 56 -9.25 -3.34 -12.92
N ARG A 57 -9.95 -4.24 -13.59
CA ARG A 57 -11.16 -4.89 -13.09
C ARG A 57 -10.79 -5.75 -11.88
N LEU A 58 -10.87 -5.17 -10.69
CA LEU A 58 -10.79 -5.90 -9.43
C LEU A 58 -12.19 -6.38 -9.08
N ASP A 59 -12.68 -7.36 -9.84
CA ASP A 59 -14.06 -7.82 -9.74
C ASP A 59 -14.25 -8.78 -8.55
N ASN A 60 -13.16 -9.21 -7.89
CA ASN A 60 -13.17 -10.13 -6.76
C ASN A 60 -12.28 -9.67 -5.57
N LEU A 61 -12.78 -9.90 -4.35
CA LEU A 61 -12.09 -9.66 -3.08
C LEU A 61 -10.71 -10.34 -3.00
N ALA A 62 -10.60 -11.57 -3.52
CA ALA A 62 -9.35 -12.34 -3.48
C ALA A 62 -8.26 -11.71 -4.37
N GLU A 63 -8.63 -11.29 -5.57
CA GLU A 63 -7.74 -10.61 -6.52
C GLU A 63 -7.27 -9.26 -5.97
N THR A 64 -8.18 -8.52 -5.34
CA THR A 64 -7.86 -7.27 -4.63
C THR A 64 -6.81 -7.50 -3.54
N ARG A 65 -7.02 -8.48 -2.65
CA ARG A 65 -6.05 -8.77 -1.58
C ARG A 65 -4.71 -9.24 -2.12
N ALA A 66 -4.71 -10.09 -3.16
CA ALA A 66 -3.48 -10.55 -3.79
C ALA A 66 -2.70 -9.39 -4.41
N TYR A 67 -3.40 -8.47 -5.07
CA TYR A 67 -2.82 -7.26 -5.63
C TYR A 67 -2.24 -6.33 -4.56
N LEU A 68 -3.03 -5.98 -3.54
CA LEU A 68 -2.60 -5.13 -2.42
C LEU A 68 -1.36 -5.70 -1.75
N ARG A 69 -1.35 -7.02 -1.51
CA ARG A 69 -0.19 -7.71 -0.95
C ARG A 69 1.03 -7.59 -1.84
N THR A 70 0.88 -7.81 -3.15
CA THR A 70 1.98 -7.72 -4.11
C THR A 70 2.59 -6.32 -4.09
N VAL A 71 1.77 -5.27 -4.14
CA VAL A 71 2.28 -3.89 -4.10
C VAL A 71 2.97 -3.59 -2.78
N ALA A 72 2.35 -3.97 -1.67
CA ALA A 72 2.90 -3.74 -0.34
C ALA A 72 4.21 -4.52 -0.11
N ASP A 73 4.33 -5.74 -0.65
CA ASP A 73 5.56 -6.54 -0.63
C ASP A 73 6.74 -5.79 -1.28
N HIS A 74 6.52 -5.22 -2.47
CA HIS A 74 7.55 -4.44 -3.16
C HIS A 74 7.93 -3.19 -2.38
N LEU A 75 6.96 -2.49 -1.80
CA LEU A 75 7.22 -1.32 -0.97
C LEU A 75 8.01 -1.66 0.30
N CYS A 76 7.74 -2.80 0.94
CA CYS A 76 8.55 -3.27 2.06
C CYS A 76 10.00 -3.53 1.65
N ILE A 77 10.23 -4.16 0.50
CA ILE A 77 11.58 -4.42 -0.04
C ILE A 77 12.31 -3.08 -0.26
N ASP A 78 11.63 -2.10 -0.86
CA ASP A 78 12.20 -0.78 -1.10
C ASP A 78 12.54 -0.05 0.22
N LEU A 79 11.67 -0.12 1.23
CA LEU A 79 11.94 0.43 2.57
C LEU A 79 13.19 -0.21 3.20
N TRP A 80 13.32 -1.54 3.13
CA TRP A 80 14.46 -2.25 3.69
C TRP A 80 15.76 -1.93 2.95
N ARG A 81 15.69 -1.76 1.62
CA ARG A 81 16.83 -1.32 0.82
C ARG A 81 17.27 0.09 1.23
N ARG A 82 16.34 1.02 1.46
CA ARG A 82 16.64 2.38 1.93
C ARG A 82 17.33 2.37 3.30
N ARG A 83 16.79 1.61 4.26
CA ARG A 83 17.36 1.48 5.61
C ARG A 83 18.78 0.93 5.60
N GLN A 84 19.07 -0.06 4.76
CA GLN A 84 20.43 -0.60 4.64
C GLN A 84 21.42 0.45 4.15
N VAL A 85 21.01 1.29 3.19
CA VAL A 85 21.84 2.39 2.72
C VAL A 85 22.05 3.40 3.85
N GLU A 86 20.97 3.87 4.49
CA GLU A 86 21.03 4.81 5.62
C GLU A 86 21.95 4.32 6.75
N GLN A 87 21.87 3.03 7.10
CA GLN A 87 22.74 2.42 8.10
C GLN A 87 24.20 2.42 7.67
N ALA A 88 24.50 2.01 6.43
CA ALA A 88 25.89 2.00 5.93
C ALA A 88 26.51 3.40 5.94
N TRP A 89 25.73 4.44 5.64
CA TRP A 89 26.16 5.83 5.76
C TRP A 89 26.40 6.23 7.22
N ALA A 90 25.49 5.88 8.13
CA ALA A 90 25.64 6.16 9.56
C ALA A 90 26.90 5.50 10.14
N ASP A 91 27.18 4.25 9.77
CA ASP A 91 28.36 3.51 10.21
C ASP A 91 29.67 4.16 9.70
N THR A 92 29.65 4.67 8.47
CA THR A 92 30.80 5.39 7.89
C THR A 92 31.11 6.70 8.64
N LEU A 93 30.07 7.41 9.10
CA LEU A 93 30.24 8.66 9.87
C LEU A 93 30.61 8.43 11.33
N ALA A 94 30.37 7.23 11.86
CA ALA A 94 30.72 6.85 13.23
C ALA A 94 32.18 6.39 13.37
N THR A 95 32.92 6.30 12.26
CA THR A 95 34.35 5.92 12.20
C THR A 95 35.22 7.18 12.03
#